data_AF-A0A972GJM9-F1
#
_entry.id   AF-A0A972GJM9-F1
#
_cell.length_a   1.000
_cell.length_b   1.000
_cell.length_c   1.000
_cell.angle_alpha   90.00
_cell.angle_beta   90.00
_cell.angle_gamma   90.00
#
_symmetry.space_group_name_H-M   'P 1'
#
loop_
_entity.id
_entity.type
_entity.pdbx_description
1 polymer ?
#
loop_
_entity_poly.entity_id
_entity_poly.type
_entity_poly.pdbx_seq_one_letter_code
_entity_poly.pdbx_strand_id
1 'polypeptide(L)' 'MEMDDKLQLMQEIERAHMEWVTAQKRLDFVLEKEQIDYAVFALEAAEKRFEMLIKQAKNMKLSAIEVNRGRVMEG' A
#
# COMPACT_ATOMS: atom_id res chain seq x y z
N MET A 1 -5.36 0.80 21.58
CA MET A 1 -6.16 0.06 20.57
C MET A 1 -6.38 0.94 19.34
N GLU A 2 -7.24 1.96 19.37
CA GLU A 2 -7.55 2.77 18.16
C GLU A 2 -6.36 3.47 17.46
N MET A 3 -5.31 3.84 18.20
CA MET A 3 -4.10 4.48 17.64
C MET A 3 -3.15 3.46 16.99
N ASP A 4 -3.17 2.22 17.48
CA ASP A 4 -2.38 1.09 16.98
C ASP A 4 -2.96 0.62 15.64
N ASP A 5 -4.28 0.45 15.57
CA ASP A 5 -5.01 0.09 14.34
C ASP A 5 -4.73 1.07 13.19
N LYS A 6 -4.67 2.37 13.54
CA LYS A 6 -4.33 3.45 12.60
C LYS A 6 -2.89 3.37 12.11
N LEU A 7 -1.94 3.06 12.99
CA LEU A 7 -0.54 2.88 12.63
C LEU A 7 -0.33 1.65 11.75
N GLN A 8 -0.97 0.52 12.09
CA GLN A 8 -0.94 -0.70 11.30
C GLN A 8 -1.51 -0.47 9.90
N LEU A 9 -2.67 0.20 9.78
CA LEU A 9 -3.25 0.53 8.48
C LEU A 9 -2.30 1.38 7.63
N MET A 10 -1.60 2.35 8.23
CA MET A 10 -0.61 3.17 7.52
C MET A 10 0.60 2.36 7.06
N GLN A 11 1.11 1.45 7.89
CA GLN A 11 2.20 0.55 7.49
C GLN A 11 1.76 -0.39 6.36
N GLU A 12 0.51 -0.87 6.39
CA GLU A 12 -0.04 -1.69 5.30
C GLU A 12 -0.19 -0.89 4.00
N ILE A 13 -0.62 0.37 4.07
CA ILE A 13 -0.68 1.27 2.91
C ILE A 13 0.70 1.46 2.29
N GLU A 14 1.71 1.74 3.11
CA GLU A 14 3.09 1.91 2.65
C GLU A 14 3.62 0.63 1.99
N ARG A 15 3.36 -0.53 2.61
CA ARG A 15 3.76 -1.82 2.07
C ARG A 15 3.08 -2.13 0.75
N ALA A 16 1.77 -1.94 0.65
CA ALA A 16 1.01 -2.16 -0.58
C ALA A 16 1.48 -1.21 -1.71
N HIS A 17 1.85 0.02 -1.38
CA HIS A 17 2.43 0.95 -2.34
C HIS A 17 3.80 0.47 -2.84
N MET A 18 4.68 0.01 -1.96
CA MET A 18 5.97 -0.57 -2.35
C MET A 18 5.81 -1.82 -3.22
N GLU A 19 4.86 -2.69 -2.88
CA GLU A 19 4.51 -3.87 -3.69
C GLU A 19 4.04 -3.46 -5.09
N TRP A 20 3.16 -2.46 -5.18
CA TRP A 20 2.68 -1.93 -6.47
C TRP A 20 3.80 -1.36 -7.33
N VAL A 21 4.67 -0.51 -6.76
CA VAL A 21 5.83 0.04 -7.47
C VAL A 21 6.80 -1.05 -7.91
N THR A 22 6.99 -2.09 -7.10
CA THR A 22 7.87 -3.22 -7.43
C THR A 22 7.28 -4.05 -8.57
N ALA A 23 5.97 -4.28 -8.56
CA ALA A 23 5.27 -4.98 -9.64
C ALA A 23 5.34 -4.20 -10.96
N GLN A 24 5.23 -2.86 -10.93
CA GLN A 24 5.42 -2.02 -12.12
C GLN A 24 6.83 -2.20 -12.70
N LYS A 25 7.87 -2.07 -11.86
CA LYS A 25 9.25 -2.29 -12.30
C LYS A 25 9.49 -3.69 -12.85
N ARG A 26 8.80 -4.70 -12.32
CA ARG A 26 8.93 -6.08 -12.80
C ARG A 26 8.48 -6.22 -14.25
N LEU A 27 7.41 -5.53 -14.66
CA LEU A 27 6.93 -5.54 -16.04
C LEU A 27 7.98 -5.03 -17.04
N ASP A 28 8.84 -4.11 -16.63
CA ASP A 28 9.90 -3.56 -17.50
C ASP A 28 10.97 -4.60 -17.88
N PHE A 29 11.11 -5.70 -17.12
CA PHE A 29 12.16 -6.70 -17.32
C PHE A 29 11.66 -8.06 -17.81
N VAL A 30 10.35 -8.25 -17.89
CA VAL A 30 9.76 -9.54 -18.26
C VAL A 30 9.62 -9.64 -19.78
N LEU A 31 10.19 -10.69 -20.37
CA LEU A 31 10.24 -10.90 -21.84
C LEU A 31 9.35 -12.06 -22.32
N GLU A 32 9.06 -13.03 -21.47
CA GLU A 32 8.23 -14.19 -21.82
C GLU A 32 6.74 -13.88 -21.61
N LYS A 33 5.91 -14.21 -22.62
CA LYS A 33 4.48 -13.88 -22.62
C LYS A 33 3.74 -14.35 -21.35
N GLU A 34 3.98 -15.58 -20.90
CA GLU A 34 3.34 -16.14 -19.70
C GLU A 34 3.75 -15.39 -18.43
N GLN A 35 4.99 -14.91 -18.37
CA GLN A 35 5.47 -14.10 -17.27
C GLN A 35 4.87 -12.68 -17.33
N ILE A 36 4.59 -12.13 -18.52
CA ILE A 36 3.91 -10.84 -18.69
C ILE A 36 2.49 -10.93 -18.15
N ASP A 37 1.74 -11.96 -18.55
CA ASP A 37 0.36 -12.18 -18.10
C ASP A 37 0.30 -12.28 -16.55
N TYR A 38 1.25 -13.01 -15.93
CA TYR A 38 1.38 -13.08 -14.48
C TYR A 38 1.76 -11.73 -13.84
N ALA A 39 2.70 -10.99 -14.44
CA ALA A 39 3.16 -9.70 -13.91
C ALA A 39 2.07 -8.63 -13.98
N VAL A 40 1.24 -8.63 -15.03
CA VAL A 40 0.07 -7.74 -15.16
C VAL A 40 -0.97 -8.08 -14.09
N PHE A 41 -1.31 -9.36 -13.93
CA PHE A 41 -2.25 -9.77 -12.87
C PHE A 41 -1.77 -9.38 -11.47
N ALA A 42 -0.48 -9.59 -11.18
CA ALA A 42 0.11 -9.21 -9.91
C ALA A 42 0.11 -7.68 -9.70
N LEU A 43 0.33 -6.90 -10.77
CA LEU A 43 0.25 -5.45 -10.72
C LEU A 43 -1.17 -4.97 -10.38
N GLU A 44 -2.18 -5.49 -11.09
CA GLU A 44 -3.59 -5.12 -10.86
C GLU A 44 -4.04 -5.49 -9.44
N ALA A 45 -3.63 -6.66 -8.94
CA ALA A 45 -3.93 -7.07 -7.58
C ALA A 45 -3.30 -6.14 -6.53
N ALA A 46 -2.05 -5.72 -6.74
CA ALA A 46 -1.37 -4.77 -5.85
C ALA A 46 -2.03 -3.38 -5.88
N GLU A 47 -2.42 -2.90 -7.07
CA GLU A 47 -3.15 -1.63 -7.23
C GLU A 47 -4.50 -1.66 -6.50
N LYS A 48 -5.30 -2.73 -6.70
CA LYS A 48 -6.60 -2.89 -6.03
C LYS A 48 -6.46 -2.94 -4.52
N ARG A 49 -5.44 -3.65 -4.01
CA ARG A 49 -5.15 -3.71 -2.58
C ARG A 49 -4.82 -2.32 -2.03
N PHE A 50 -3.96 -1.57 -2.70
CA PHE A 50 -3.62 -0.20 -2.30
C PHE A 50 -4.86 0.72 -2.30
N GLU A 51 -5.68 0.67 -3.36
CA GLU A 51 -6.91 1.45 -3.45
C GLU A 51 -7.88 1.16 -2.28
N MET A 52 -8.04 -0.12 -1.91
CA MET A 52 -8.87 -0.55 -0.79
C MET A 52 -8.35 0.01 0.55
N LEU A 53 -7.05 -0.03 0.79
CA LEU A 53 -6.45 0.49 2.02
C LEU A 53 -6.57 2.02 2.12
N ILE A 54 -6.41 2.73 1.00
CA ILE A 54 -6.65 4.18 0.93
C ILE A 54 -8.12 4.52 1.23
N LYS A 55 -9.08 3.74 0.71
CA LYS A 55 -10.50 3.90 1.04
C LYS A 55 -10.75 3.67 2.54
N GLN A 56 -10.13 2.66 3.13
CA GLN A 56 -10.22 2.40 4.57
C GLN A 56 -9.67 3.57 5.40
N ALA A 57 -8.51 4.11 5.04
CA ALA A 57 -7.94 5.26 5.74
C ALA A 57 -8.83 6.51 5.66
N LYS A 58 -9.43 6.77 4.49
CA LYS A 58 -10.42 7.85 4.32
C LYS A 58 -11.64 7.67 5.21
N ASN A 59 -12.17 6.44 5.30
CA ASN A 59 -13.32 6.12 6.15
C ASN A 59 -12.99 6.30 7.64
N MET A 60 -11.75 6.04 8.04
CA MET A 60 -11.25 6.29 9.41
C MET A 60 -10.88 7.76 9.68
N LYS A 61 -11.13 8.66 8.71
CA LYS A 61 -10.75 10.08 8.75
C LYS A 61 -9.27 10.31 9.07
N LEU A 62 -8.41 9.35 8.72
CA LEU A 62 -6.97 9.48 8.94
C LEU A 62 -6.42 10.62 8.08
N SER A 63 -6.06 11.72 8.73
CA SER A 63 -5.27 12.79 8.11
C SER A 63 -3.78 12.50 8.29
N ALA A 64 -2.96 12.87 7.30
CA ALA A 64 -1.49 12.79 7.39
C ALA A 64 -0.93 13.54 8.63
N ILE A 65 -1.70 14.48 9.18
CA ILE A 65 -1.35 15.31 10.34
C ILE A 65 -1.55 14.55 11.66
N GLU A 66 -2.59 13.72 11.78
CA GLU A 66 -2.83 12.91 13.00
C GLU A 66 -1.78 11.82 13.19
N VAL A 67 -1.24 11.30 12.08
CA VAL A 67 -0.19 10.27 12.07
C VAL A 67 1.14 10.82 12.61
N ASN A 68 1.47 12.08 12.29
CA ASN A 68 2.71 12.71 12.75
C ASN A 68 2.68 12.99 14.27
N ARG A 69 1.50 13.23 14.84
CA ARG A 69 1.29 13.40 16.29
C ARG A 69 1.45 12.10 17.09
N GLY A 70 1.20 10.93 16.49
CA GLY A 70 1.42 9.64 17.16
C GLY A 70 2.90 9.29 17.33
N ARG A 71 3.71 9.57 16.30
CA ARG A 71 5.16 9.30 16.32
C ARG A 71 5.96 10.14 17.31
N VAL A 72 5.47 11.33 17.69
CA VAL A 72 6.16 12.23 18.63
C VAL A 72 5.91 11.91 20.11
N MET A 73 4.98 11.01 20.44
CA MET A 73 4.69 10.65 21.83
C MET A 73 5.39 9.36 22.31
N GLU A 74 6.14 8.69 21.43
CA GLU A 74 6.96 7.50 21.76
C GLU A 74 8.48 7.80 21.78
N GLY A 75 8.87 9.09 21.78
CA GLY A 75 10.26 9.55 21.86
C GLY A 75 10.67 10.04 23.24
#